data_AF-A0A0D8XQN2-F1
#
_entry.id   AF-A0A0D8XQN2-F1
#
_cell.length_a   1.000
_cell.length_b   1.000
_cell.length_c   1.000
_cell.angle_alpha   90.00
_cell.angle_beta   90.00
_cell.angle_gamma   90.00
#
_symmetry.space_group_name_H-M   'P 1'
#
loop_
_entity.id
_entity.type
_entity.pdbx_description
1 polymer ?
#
loop_
_entity_poly.entity_id
_entity_poly.type
_entity_poly.pdbx_seq_one_letter_code
_entity_poly.pdbx_strand_id
1 'polypeptide(L)'
;MITDFCKFAETVLNEVKDDVDLLEVIKALDTSENFDSLTGTNLVNHLIKRLSSDGVKKWMQIANNDWFLRHICSAFREWSDNTKVETIRTLLEHPRSEKLQYAIGNCIDSLFKIKVRAGEWVKVSLIEGGEEVLRQLVTTTCGKHVVKNVIKNLSRNTYYKSTLPVLWMCLSLWSKISLSDQMSKEYSRGAEELLVIAKGGEESMKVLLDLLLALLSQPLRYHRKVTYYVFVQLLECVNDEHTAHIIETLMMSDGELVDENDSDENSSEIRTNTNEQSDEEPYSESSSNDEGMDLETLGPFERASGNVAVKRRNNEYDEEENDASVSDAEMFQLDERLSAAFKSIAPVKKKKRIAPLASAFRLRLVDLLLFTISSPETPSSVKIHMIIPLLKLAKLQLKHEAESPICKKTISLLNILSRLKKIYLVDEEVLNLLDQLVHETIGVSNPILVSTAAALSSFIVHFKKQNIFFDIITIFSLGITPDGVCSESVLSAFVGLFERFMNQEDGLIGCDLAIAAIIRHPYAFVSKSNIFVKASFNDDFRVFRKTEALLCLSTILNKNVLRKVSVEKAVVKCIAKLSSEYISASVSQPNMVCDSRTTIC
;
A
#
# COMPACT_ATOMS: atom_id res chain seq x y z
N MET A 1 -29.69 -13.35 20.23
CA MET A 1 -30.90 -12.72 20.84
C MET A 1 -31.11 -11.29 20.35
N ILE A 2 -30.21 -10.32 20.62
CA ILE A 2 -30.38 -8.92 20.14
C ILE A 2 -30.38 -8.83 18.61
N THR A 3 -29.42 -9.47 17.94
CA THR A 3 -29.36 -9.49 16.47
C THR A 3 -30.59 -10.18 15.84
N ASP A 4 -31.10 -11.25 16.46
CA ASP A 4 -32.27 -11.97 15.98
C ASP A 4 -33.54 -11.13 16.16
N PHE A 5 -33.66 -10.42 17.27
CA PHE A 5 -34.73 -9.45 17.50
C PHE A 5 -34.66 -8.31 16.48
N CYS A 6 -33.49 -7.77 16.17
CA CYS A 6 -33.35 -6.70 15.18
C CYS A 6 -33.68 -7.19 13.76
N LYS A 7 -33.31 -8.42 13.39
CA LYS A 7 -33.73 -9.05 12.12
C LYS A 7 -35.24 -9.27 12.06
N PHE A 8 -35.84 -9.69 13.17
CA PHE A 8 -37.30 -9.81 13.27
C PHE A 8 -37.97 -8.44 13.12
N ALA A 9 -37.50 -7.43 13.84
CA ALA A 9 -37.99 -6.06 13.75
C ALA A 9 -37.84 -5.50 12.34
N GLU A 10 -36.71 -5.72 11.67
CA GLU A 10 -36.50 -5.35 10.27
C GLU A 10 -37.53 -6.04 9.36
N THR A 11 -37.79 -7.33 9.57
CA THR A 11 -38.79 -8.09 8.79
C THR A 11 -40.20 -7.52 8.97
N VAL A 12 -40.59 -7.17 10.20
CA VAL A 12 -41.89 -6.57 10.49
C VAL A 12 -41.99 -5.15 9.90
N LEU A 13 -40.93 -4.34 10.07
CA LEU A 13 -40.89 -2.97 9.58
C LEU A 13 -40.78 -2.87 8.06
N ASN A 14 -40.40 -3.95 7.36
CA ASN A 14 -40.44 -4.02 5.90
C ASN A 14 -41.86 -3.92 5.32
N GLU A 15 -42.89 -4.19 6.12
CA GLU A 15 -44.29 -4.03 5.71
C GLU A 15 -44.74 -2.55 5.72
N VAL A 16 -44.06 -1.70 6.49
CA VAL A 16 -44.37 -0.25 6.57
C VAL A 16 -43.85 0.45 5.32
N LYS A 17 -44.75 0.95 4.46
CA LYS A 17 -44.38 1.60 3.19
C LYS A 17 -44.51 3.12 3.20
N ASP A 18 -45.25 3.67 4.14
CA ASP A 18 -45.47 5.12 4.24
C ASP A 18 -44.30 5.80 4.95
N ASP A 19 -43.83 6.92 4.40
CA ASP A 19 -42.74 7.70 4.99
C ASP A 19 -43.13 8.25 6.37
N VAL A 20 -44.39 8.61 6.60
CA VAL A 20 -44.86 9.15 7.89
C VAL A 20 -44.67 8.12 8.99
N ASP A 21 -45.13 6.90 8.77
CA ASP A 21 -45.00 5.80 9.73
C ASP A 21 -43.52 5.43 9.94
N LEU A 22 -42.72 5.39 8.86
CA LEU A 22 -41.28 5.14 8.96
C LEU A 22 -40.56 6.23 9.77
N LEU A 23 -40.92 7.50 9.58
CA LEU A 23 -40.35 8.62 10.32
C LEU A 23 -40.68 8.55 11.81
N GLU A 24 -41.89 8.14 12.18
CA GLU A 24 -42.26 7.92 13.58
C GLU A 24 -41.43 6.83 14.23
N VAL A 25 -41.23 5.70 13.52
CA VAL A 25 -40.38 4.61 13.99
C VAL A 25 -38.92 5.05 14.10
N ILE A 26 -38.38 5.72 13.08
CA ILE A 26 -37.01 6.24 13.10
C ILE A 26 -36.84 7.20 14.28
N LYS A 27 -37.78 8.12 14.51
CA LYS A 27 -37.73 9.06 15.63
C LYS A 27 -37.79 8.37 17.00
N ALA A 28 -38.54 7.28 17.10
CA ALA A 28 -38.62 6.49 18.34
C ALA A 28 -37.34 5.69 18.60
N LEU A 29 -36.62 5.27 17.56
CA LEU A 29 -35.36 4.54 17.66
C LEU A 29 -34.13 5.46 17.79
N ASP A 30 -34.19 6.64 17.17
CA ASP A 30 -33.09 7.61 17.07
C ASP A 30 -33.14 8.65 18.21
N THR A 31 -33.19 8.15 19.45
CA THR A 31 -33.18 8.96 20.69
C THR A 31 -31.77 9.41 21.09
N SER A 32 -31.57 9.95 22.30
CA SER A 32 -30.27 10.47 22.78
C SER A 32 -29.16 9.40 22.81
N GLU A 33 -29.53 8.13 23.00
CA GLU A 33 -28.64 6.98 22.85
C GLU A 33 -29.05 6.23 21.58
N ASN A 34 -28.31 6.41 20.49
CA ASN A 34 -28.62 5.82 19.19
C ASN A 34 -28.79 4.28 19.29
N PHE A 35 -29.95 3.77 18.88
CA PHE A 35 -30.28 2.34 18.89
C PHE A 35 -29.25 1.47 18.16
N ASP A 36 -28.74 1.92 17.01
CA ASP A 36 -27.74 1.19 16.24
C ASP A 36 -26.43 1.06 17.03
N SER A 37 -26.06 2.12 17.78
CA SER A 37 -24.87 2.11 18.65
C SER A 37 -25.05 1.20 19.87
N LEU A 38 -26.25 1.13 20.44
CA LEU A 38 -26.54 0.30 21.62
C LEU A 38 -26.62 -1.19 21.27
N THR A 39 -27.17 -1.50 20.10
CA THR A 39 -27.43 -2.88 19.69
C THR A 39 -26.31 -3.48 18.83
N GLY A 40 -25.43 -2.64 18.29
CA GLY A 40 -24.46 -3.05 17.27
C GLY A 40 -25.12 -3.49 15.96
N THR A 41 -26.36 -3.09 15.72
CA THR A 41 -27.10 -3.39 14.49
C THR A 41 -27.24 -2.14 13.60
N ASN A 42 -27.69 -2.31 12.36
CA ASN A 42 -27.85 -1.22 11.38
C ASN A 42 -29.34 -0.91 11.09
N LEU A 43 -30.23 -1.16 12.05
CA LEU A 43 -31.67 -1.10 11.82
C LEU A 43 -32.10 0.32 11.41
N VAL A 44 -31.66 1.35 12.13
CA VAL A 44 -31.99 2.75 11.81
C VAL A 44 -31.44 3.13 10.43
N ASN A 45 -30.21 2.72 10.12
CA ASN A 45 -29.63 2.88 8.78
C ASN A 45 -30.48 2.21 7.68
N HIS A 46 -31.00 1.01 7.92
CA HIS A 46 -31.85 0.30 6.95
C HIS A 46 -33.19 1.01 6.73
N LEU A 47 -33.80 1.57 7.78
CA LEU A 47 -35.05 2.33 7.66
C LEU A 47 -34.85 3.64 6.90
N ILE A 48 -33.79 4.39 7.19
CA ILE A 48 -33.48 5.67 6.52
C ILE A 48 -33.21 5.48 5.02
N LYS A 49 -32.58 4.36 4.62
CA LYS A 49 -32.37 4.01 3.21
C LYS A 49 -33.67 3.86 2.42
N ARG A 50 -34.79 3.58 3.09
CA ARG A 50 -36.10 3.32 2.46
C ARG A 50 -36.95 4.57 2.29
N LEU A 51 -36.60 5.68 2.94
CA LEU A 51 -37.35 6.93 2.85
C LEU A 51 -37.36 7.44 1.40
N SER A 52 -38.51 7.96 0.96
CA SER A 52 -38.58 8.69 -0.30
C SER A 52 -37.81 10.01 -0.23
N SER A 53 -37.66 10.72 -1.36
CA SER A 53 -36.99 12.03 -1.36
C SER A 53 -37.67 13.06 -0.45
N ASP A 54 -39.00 13.00 -0.29
CA ASP A 54 -39.74 13.89 0.61
C ASP A 54 -39.57 13.44 2.07
N GLY A 55 -39.59 12.12 2.31
CA GLY A 55 -39.29 11.52 3.61
C GLY A 55 -37.91 11.90 4.13
N VAL A 56 -36.86 11.80 3.30
CA VAL A 56 -35.49 12.22 3.65
C VAL A 56 -35.48 13.71 4.00
N LYS A 57 -36.13 14.57 3.21
CA LYS A 57 -36.18 16.01 3.50
C LYS A 57 -36.85 16.31 4.84
N LYS A 58 -37.97 15.67 5.15
CA LYS A 58 -38.67 15.81 6.44
C LYS A 58 -37.80 15.28 7.59
N TRP A 59 -37.15 14.13 7.41
CA TRP A 59 -36.24 13.57 8.38
C TRP A 59 -35.09 14.54 8.72
N MET A 60 -34.46 15.13 7.69
CA MET A 60 -33.38 16.10 7.88
C MET A 60 -33.82 17.35 8.66
N GLN A 61 -35.10 17.74 8.61
CA GLN A 61 -35.62 18.88 9.37
C GLN A 61 -35.84 18.58 10.85
N ILE A 62 -36.13 17.32 11.19
CA ILE A 62 -36.40 16.89 12.57
C ILE A 62 -35.16 16.30 13.25
N ALA A 63 -34.18 15.86 12.47
CA ALA A 63 -32.96 15.27 12.98
C ALA A 63 -32.07 16.35 13.58
N ASN A 64 -31.91 16.30 14.91
CA ASN A 64 -31.13 17.28 15.67
C ASN A 64 -30.08 16.61 16.58
N ASN A 65 -29.74 15.35 16.27
CA ASN A 65 -28.81 14.55 17.05
C ASN A 65 -27.43 14.47 16.38
N ASP A 66 -26.42 14.13 17.19
CA ASP A 66 -25.03 14.00 16.73
C ASP A 66 -24.82 12.84 15.72
N TRP A 67 -25.78 11.93 15.61
CA TRP A 67 -25.71 10.73 14.79
C TRP A 67 -26.29 10.90 13.38
N PHE A 68 -27.12 11.92 13.17
CA PHE A 68 -27.75 12.24 11.89
C PHE A 68 -26.78 12.21 10.70
N LEU A 69 -25.62 12.86 10.84
CA LEU A 69 -24.61 12.91 9.78
C LEU A 69 -24.04 11.52 9.44
N ARG A 70 -23.93 10.63 10.43
CA ARG A 70 -23.47 9.24 10.23
C ARG A 70 -24.51 8.43 9.48
N HIS A 71 -25.78 8.60 9.84
CA HIS A 71 -26.89 7.96 9.14
C HIS A 71 -26.99 8.42 7.68
N ILE A 72 -26.78 9.72 7.40
CA ILE A 72 -26.67 10.21 6.02
C ILE A 72 -25.56 9.47 5.28
N CYS A 73 -24.34 9.42 5.82
CA CYS A 73 -23.21 8.77 5.15
C CYS A 73 -23.50 7.29 4.81
N SER A 74 -24.17 6.58 5.73
CA SER A 74 -24.53 5.17 5.56
C SER A 74 -25.62 4.94 4.50
N ALA A 75 -26.59 5.85 4.40
CA ALA A 75 -27.72 5.72 3.47
C ALA A 75 -27.46 6.31 2.08
N PHE A 76 -26.55 7.30 1.98
CA PHE A 76 -26.38 8.16 0.80
C PHE A 76 -26.21 7.42 -0.53
N ARG A 77 -25.47 6.32 -0.53
CA ARG A 77 -25.16 5.55 -1.75
C ARG A 77 -26.39 4.90 -2.38
N GLU A 78 -27.40 4.56 -1.57
CA GLU A 78 -28.61 3.84 -2.01
C GLU A 78 -29.73 4.80 -2.44
N TRP A 79 -29.61 6.09 -2.13
CA TRP A 79 -30.61 7.09 -2.49
C TRP A 79 -30.62 7.43 -3.99
N SER A 80 -31.76 7.94 -4.46
CA SER A 80 -31.87 8.47 -5.82
C SER A 80 -30.95 9.68 -6.04
N ASP A 81 -30.53 9.95 -7.27
CA ASP A 81 -29.62 11.06 -7.58
C ASP A 81 -30.19 12.42 -7.16
N ASN A 82 -31.50 12.64 -7.35
CA ASN A 82 -32.17 13.86 -6.88
C ASN A 82 -32.09 14.00 -5.36
N THR A 83 -32.30 12.91 -4.62
CA THR A 83 -32.19 12.90 -3.16
C THR A 83 -30.76 13.20 -2.73
N LYS A 84 -29.75 12.57 -3.36
CA LYS A 84 -28.33 12.85 -3.10
C LYS A 84 -27.99 14.33 -3.26
N VAL A 85 -28.44 14.95 -4.36
CA VAL A 85 -28.22 16.37 -4.65
C VAL A 85 -28.91 17.26 -3.62
N GLU A 86 -30.18 16.99 -3.32
CA GLU A 86 -30.97 17.76 -2.35
C GLU A 86 -30.32 17.71 -0.96
N THR A 87 -29.94 16.51 -0.48
CA THR A 87 -29.29 16.30 0.82
C THR A 87 -28.00 17.10 0.94
N ILE A 88 -27.06 16.95 0.00
CA ILE A 88 -25.78 17.69 0.10
C ILE A 88 -26.02 19.20 0.03
N ARG A 89 -26.95 19.66 -0.83
CA ARG A 89 -27.29 21.08 -0.90
C ARG A 89 -27.83 21.61 0.43
N THR A 90 -28.73 20.89 1.09
CA THR A 90 -29.23 21.27 2.41
C THR A 90 -28.11 21.26 3.46
N LEU A 91 -27.20 20.27 3.42
CA LEU A 91 -26.04 20.23 4.31
C LEU A 91 -25.08 21.41 4.09
N LEU A 92 -24.93 21.90 2.86
CA LEU A 92 -24.07 23.06 2.54
C LEU A 92 -24.60 24.39 3.11
N GLU A 93 -25.89 24.47 3.45
CA GLU A 93 -26.49 25.64 4.10
C GLU A 93 -26.20 25.70 5.61
N HIS A 94 -25.75 24.59 6.21
CA HIS A 94 -25.44 24.53 7.63
C HIS A 94 -24.10 25.22 7.94
N PRO A 95 -23.91 25.73 9.19
CA PRO A 95 -22.63 26.29 9.62
C PRO A 95 -21.49 25.28 9.45
N ARG A 96 -20.35 25.75 8.96
CA ARG A 96 -19.16 24.92 8.75
C ARG A 96 -18.71 24.30 10.07
N SER A 97 -18.54 22.99 10.07
CA SER A 97 -18.00 22.23 11.21
C SER A 97 -17.22 21.01 10.69
N GLU A 98 -16.37 20.45 11.54
CA GLU A 98 -15.51 19.32 11.16
C GLU A 98 -16.35 18.09 10.83
N LYS A 99 -17.36 17.79 11.67
CA LYS A 99 -18.31 16.70 11.44
C LYS A 99 -19.00 16.86 10.08
N LEU A 100 -19.42 18.07 9.73
CA LEU A 100 -20.09 18.37 8.46
C LEU A 100 -19.13 18.22 7.25
N GLN A 101 -17.90 18.72 7.36
CA GLN A 101 -16.87 18.55 6.32
C GLN A 101 -16.62 17.05 6.04
N TYR A 102 -16.43 16.25 7.08
CA TYR A 102 -16.25 14.80 6.93
C TYR A 102 -17.51 14.12 6.38
N ALA A 103 -18.70 14.51 6.82
CA ALA A 103 -19.94 13.90 6.35
C ALA A 103 -20.16 14.13 4.84
N ILE A 104 -20.03 15.37 4.39
CA ILE A 104 -20.17 15.70 2.95
C ILE A 104 -19.02 15.06 2.15
N GLY A 105 -17.79 15.10 2.68
CA GLY A 105 -16.64 14.42 2.08
C GLY A 105 -16.88 12.92 1.87
N ASN A 106 -17.39 12.22 2.89
CA ASN A 106 -17.71 10.80 2.82
C ASN A 106 -18.87 10.50 1.85
N CYS A 107 -19.87 11.39 1.76
CA CYS A 107 -20.92 11.27 0.75
C CYS A 107 -20.34 11.35 -0.67
N ILE A 108 -19.43 12.30 -0.93
CA ILE A 108 -18.72 12.42 -2.21
C ILE A 108 -17.86 11.17 -2.47
N ASP A 109 -17.09 10.70 -1.48
CA ASP A 109 -16.27 9.49 -1.57
C ASP A 109 -17.10 8.25 -1.91
N SER A 110 -18.31 8.13 -1.38
CA SER A 110 -19.22 7.01 -1.64
C SER A 110 -19.69 6.90 -3.10
N LEU A 111 -19.54 7.97 -3.89
CA LEU A 111 -19.82 7.98 -5.32
C LEU A 111 -18.77 7.19 -6.12
N PHE A 112 -17.65 6.79 -5.51
CA PHE A 112 -16.56 6.08 -6.16
C PHE A 112 -16.51 4.62 -5.71
N LYS A 113 -16.36 3.70 -6.68
CA LYS A 113 -16.15 2.27 -6.46
C LYS A 113 -14.75 1.88 -6.90
N ILE A 114 -14.03 1.20 -6.03
CA ILE A 114 -12.72 0.60 -6.33
C ILE A 114 -12.88 -0.91 -6.37
N LYS A 115 -12.31 -1.53 -7.38
CA LYS A 115 -12.14 -2.98 -7.45
C LYS A 115 -10.72 -3.28 -7.93
N VAL A 116 -10.01 -4.13 -7.21
CA VAL A 116 -8.61 -4.46 -7.49
C VAL A 116 -8.44 -5.97 -7.38
N ARG A 117 -7.79 -6.56 -8.38
CA ARG A 117 -7.22 -7.90 -8.30
C ARG A 117 -5.73 -7.78 -8.56
N ALA A 118 -4.95 -7.96 -7.49
CA ALA A 118 -3.51 -7.74 -7.49
C ALA A 118 -2.82 -8.48 -8.65
N GLY A 119 -2.07 -7.75 -9.48
CA GLY A 119 -1.35 -8.28 -10.63
C GLY A 119 -2.21 -8.67 -11.84
N GLU A 120 -3.52 -8.45 -11.80
CA GLU A 120 -4.42 -8.81 -12.90
C GLU A 120 -5.20 -7.64 -13.47
N TRP A 121 -5.90 -6.87 -12.62
CA TRP A 121 -6.64 -5.69 -13.05
C TRP A 121 -6.96 -4.76 -11.89
N VAL A 122 -7.15 -3.48 -12.21
CA VAL A 122 -7.71 -2.47 -11.32
C VAL A 122 -8.78 -1.70 -12.08
N LYS A 123 -9.89 -1.41 -11.41
CA LYS A 123 -10.95 -0.55 -11.93
C LYS A 123 -11.43 0.38 -10.83
N VAL A 124 -11.35 1.68 -11.09
CA VAL A 124 -11.96 2.70 -10.26
C VAL A 124 -12.95 3.47 -11.12
N SER A 125 -14.21 3.52 -10.68
CA SER A 125 -15.30 4.12 -11.45
C SER A 125 -16.28 4.84 -10.55
N LEU A 126 -16.95 5.85 -11.10
CA LEU A 126 -18.13 6.44 -10.48
C LEU A 126 -19.29 5.43 -10.45
N ILE A 127 -20.17 5.58 -9.46
CA ILE A 127 -21.47 4.93 -9.47
C ILE A 127 -22.31 5.46 -10.63
N GLU A 128 -23.30 4.68 -11.07
CA GLU A 128 -24.27 5.16 -12.05
C GLU A 128 -24.94 6.44 -11.53
N GLY A 129 -25.01 7.48 -12.38
CA GLY A 129 -25.51 8.80 -12.00
C GLY A 129 -24.54 9.68 -11.20
N GLY A 130 -23.42 9.14 -10.70
CA GLY A 130 -22.51 9.86 -9.81
C GLY A 130 -21.88 11.13 -10.41
N GLU A 131 -21.53 11.11 -11.70
CA GLU A 131 -21.03 12.30 -12.39
C GLU A 131 -22.09 13.41 -12.48
N GLU A 132 -23.35 13.03 -12.74
CA GLU A 132 -24.47 13.97 -12.85
C GLU A 132 -24.79 14.60 -11.49
N VAL A 133 -24.75 13.81 -10.41
CA VAL A 133 -24.86 14.31 -9.04
C VAL A 133 -23.80 15.37 -8.75
N LEU A 134 -22.52 15.09 -9.04
CA LEU A 134 -21.43 16.06 -8.86
C LEU A 134 -21.66 17.33 -9.70
N ARG A 135 -22.07 17.16 -10.97
CA ARG A 135 -22.34 18.26 -11.89
C ARG A 135 -23.48 19.16 -11.42
N GLN A 136 -24.57 18.60 -10.93
CA GLN A 136 -25.70 19.36 -10.40
C GLN A 136 -25.34 20.11 -9.13
N LEU A 137 -24.60 19.47 -8.22
CA LEU A 137 -24.11 20.11 -6.99
C LEU A 137 -23.23 21.33 -7.29
N VAL A 138 -22.22 21.17 -8.14
CA VAL A 138 -21.33 22.28 -8.51
C VAL A 138 -22.05 23.35 -9.34
N THR A 139 -23.03 22.96 -10.16
CA THR A 139 -23.87 23.93 -10.88
C THR A 139 -24.66 24.83 -9.95
N THR A 140 -25.13 24.26 -8.84
CA THR A 140 -25.90 24.99 -7.83
C THR A 140 -25.01 25.90 -6.98
N THR A 141 -23.78 25.46 -6.65
CA THR A 141 -22.87 26.19 -5.76
C THR A 141 -21.96 27.21 -6.48
N CYS A 142 -21.55 26.92 -7.71
CA CYS A 142 -20.63 27.76 -8.50
C CYS A 142 -21.31 28.46 -9.69
N GLY A 143 -22.54 28.11 -10.02
CA GLY A 143 -23.32 28.71 -11.10
C GLY A 143 -23.14 28.01 -12.46
N LYS A 144 -24.26 27.82 -13.16
CA LYS A 144 -24.35 27.07 -14.43
C LYS A 144 -23.39 27.54 -15.52
N HIS A 145 -23.18 28.85 -15.65
CA HIS A 145 -22.30 29.40 -16.70
C HIS A 145 -20.83 29.05 -16.44
N VAL A 146 -20.38 29.14 -15.19
CA VAL A 146 -19.00 28.83 -14.79
C VAL A 146 -18.71 27.35 -15.05
N VAL A 147 -19.57 26.46 -14.57
CA VAL A 147 -19.44 25.01 -14.75
C VAL A 147 -19.40 24.64 -16.24
N LYS A 148 -20.32 25.19 -17.04
CA LYS A 148 -20.36 24.92 -18.48
C LYS A 148 -19.07 25.37 -19.18
N ASN A 149 -18.51 26.52 -18.81
CA ASN A 149 -17.27 27.03 -19.39
C ASN A 149 -16.06 26.19 -18.99
N VAL A 150 -15.92 25.87 -17.70
CA VAL A 150 -14.79 25.08 -17.18
C VAL A 150 -14.80 23.67 -17.75
N ILE A 151 -15.94 22.97 -17.70
CA ILE A 151 -16.04 21.61 -18.24
C ILE A 151 -15.75 21.62 -19.74
N LYS A 152 -16.25 22.61 -20.51
CA LYS A 152 -15.90 22.75 -21.93
C LYS A 152 -14.40 22.90 -22.15
N ASN A 153 -13.68 23.58 -21.26
CA ASN A 153 -12.23 23.76 -21.40
C ASN A 153 -11.46 22.51 -21.00
N LEU A 154 -11.81 21.86 -19.89
CA LEU A 154 -11.18 20.62 -19.42
C LEU A 154 -11.43 19.46 -20.40
N SER A 155 -12.63 19.38 -21.00
CA SER A 155 -12.99 18.31 -21.94
C SER A 155 -12.43 18.50 -23.36
N ARG A 156 -11.76 19.61 -23.68
CA ARG A 156 -11.05 19.77 -24.96
C ARG A 156 -9.82 18.88 -25.06
N ASN A 157 -9.23 18.54 -23.92
CA ASN A 157 -8.05 17.71 -23.88
C ASN A 157 -8.46 16.23 -24.08
N THR A 158 -7.85 15.58 -25.07
CA THR A 158 -8.11 14.17 -25.39
C THR A 158 -7.50 13.20 -24.38
N TYR A 159 -6.39 13.57 -23.74
CA TYR A 159 -5.65 12.73 -22.77
C TYR A 159 -6.37 12.56 -21.44
N TYR A 160 -7.11 13.58 -21.01
CA TYR A 160 -7.77 13.56 -19.70
C TYR A 160 -9.29 13.49 -19.77
N LYS A 161 -9.82 12.96 -20.87
CA LYS A 161 -11.24 13.08 -21.22
C LYS A 161 -12.11 12.41 -20.15
N SER A 162 -12.98 13.22 -19.53
CA SER A 162 -13.84 12.91 -18.36
C SER A 162 -13.16 12.91 -16.98
N THR A 163 -11.85 12.69 -16.89
CA THR A 163 -11.12 12.60 -15.60
C THR A 163 -10.96 13.95 -14.89
N LEU A 164 -10.38 14.96 -15.56
CA LEU A 164 -10.17 16.28 -14.94
C LEU A 164 -11.48 17.00 -14.56
N PRO A 165 -12.57 16.93 -15.36
CA PRO A 165 -13.85 17.47 -14.94
C PRO A 165 -14.34 16.92 -13.59
N VAL A 166 -14.19 15.61 -13.35
CA VAL A 166 -14.59 14.99 -12.08
C VAL A 166 -13.74 15.50 -10.93
N LEU A 167 -12.41 15.53 -11.08
CA LEU A 167 -11.51 16.07 -10.05
C LEU A 167 -11.81 17.55 -9.76
N TRP A 168 -12.04 18.36 -10.80
CA TRP A 168 -12.41 19.76 -10.66
C TRP A 168 -13.71 19.94 -9.86
N MET A 169 -14.72 19.11 -10.13
CA MET A 169 -15.98 19.15 -9.38
C MET A 169 -15.75 18.79 -7.90
N CYS A 170 -14.96 17.76 -7.60
CA CYS A 170 -14.61 17.39 -6.23
C CYS A 170 -13.87 18.52 -5.50
N LEU A 171 -12.81 19.09 -6.10
CA LEU A 171 -12.07 20.22 -5.53
C LEU A 171 -12.96 21.44 -5.29
N SER A 172 -13.88 21.72 -6.23
CA SER A 172 -14.84 22.82 -6.10
C SER A 172 -15.84 22.61 -4.97
N LEU A 173 -16.24 21.37 -4.68
CA LEU A 173 -17.10 21.07 -3.54
C LEU A 173 -16.32 21.10 -2.23
N TRP A 174 -15.11 20.54 -2.21
CA TRP A 174 -14.23 20.56 -1.04
C TRP A 174 -13.87 21.98 -0.59
N SER A 175 -13.68 22.92 -1.53
CA SER A 175 -13.46 24.32 -1.19
C SER A 175 -14.65 24.97 -0.46
N LYS A 176 -15.88 24.52 -0.71
CA LYS A 176 -17.09 25.03 -0.04
C LYS A 176 -17.30 24.47 1.36
N ILE A 177 -16.88 23.21 1.59
CA ILE A 177 -17.03 22.52 2.88
C ILE A 177 -15.80 22.66 3.79
N SER A 178 -14.72 23.26 3.30
CA SER A 178 -13.48 23.45 4.06
C SER A 178 -13.73 24.24 5.35
N LEU A 179 -13.17 23.74 6.46
CA LEU A 179 -13.20 24.42 7.75
C LEU A 179 -12.49 25.78 7.75
N SER A 180 -11.32 25.85 7.13
CA SER A 180 -10.49 27.07 7.09
C SER A 180 -10.50 27.70 5.70
N ASP A 181 -10.36 29.03 5.66
CA ASP A 181 -10.22 29.77 4.40
C ASP A 181 -8.92 29.40 3.66
N GLN A 182 -7.89 28.96 4.38
CA GLN A 182 -6.64 28.48 3.81
C GLN A 182 -6.86 27.18 3.02
N MET A 183 -7.48 26.16 3.62
CA MET A 183 -7.82 24.92 2.91
C MET A 183 -8.76 25.19 1.72
N SER A 184 -9.72 26.10 1.90
CA SER A 184 -10.64 26.51 0.83
C SER A 184 -9.89 27.10 -0.37
N LYS A 185 -8.89 27.96 -0.11
CA LYS A 185 -8.02 28.54 -1.15
C LYS A 185 -7.14 27.49 -1.82
N GLU A 186 -6.62 26.52 -1.07
CA GLU A 186 -5.79 25.44 -1.62
C GLU A 186 -6.57 24.57 -2.61
N TYR A 187 -7.79 24.14 -2.27
CA TYR A 187 -8.63 23.42 -3.22
C TYR A 187 -9.02 24.28 -4.43
N SER A 188 -9.29 25.57 -4.22
CA SER A 188 -9.60 26.49 -5.32
C SER A 188 -8.41 26.68 -6.26
N ARG A 189 -7.20 26.83 -5.72
CA ARG A 189 -5.95 26.88 -6.48
C ARG A 189 -5.71 25.60 -7.26
N GLY A 190 -5.90 24.43 -6.61
CA GLY A 190 -5.82 23.14 -7.30
C GLY A 190 -6.82 23.04 -8.45
N ALA A 191 -8.06 23.50 -8.26
CA ALA A 191 -9.08 23.52 -9.30
C ALA A 191 -8.71 24.44 -10.48
N GLU A 192 -8.07 25.59 -10.22
CA GLU A 192 -7.52 26.48 -11.25
C GLU A 192 -6.33 25.84 -11.98
N GLU A 193 -5.44 25.15 -11.26
CA GLU A 193 -4.29 24.44 -11.81
C GLU A 193 -4.70 23.35 -12.80
N LEU A 194 -5.84 22.67 -12.59
CA LEU A 194 -6.39 21.72 -13.57
C LEU A 194 -6.66 22.35 -14.94
N LEU A 195 -6.99 23.65 -15.00
CA LEU A 195 -7.16 24.36 -16.28
C LEU A 195 -5.83 24.59 -16.99
N VAL A 196 -4.73 24.71 -16.24
CA VAL A 196 -3.37 24.82 -16.78
C VAL A 196 -2.89 23.44 -17.25
N ILE A 197 -3.06 22.40 -16.43
CA ILE A 197 -2.75 21.00 -16.76
C ILE A 197 -3.48 20.57 -18.04
N ALA A 198 -4.77 20.92 -18.16
CA ALA A 198 -5.55 20.61 -19.35
C ALA A 198 -5.00 21.27 -20.64
N LYS A 199 -4.24 22.37 -20.54
CA LYS A 199 -3.60 23.01 -21.70
C LYS A 199 -2.25 22.37 -22.03
N GLY A 200 -1.48 21.94 -21.03
CA GLY A 200 -0.15 21.35 -21.25
C GLY A 200 -0.19 19.88 -21.68
N GLY A 201 -1.31 19.17 -21.52
CA GLY A 201 -1.45 17.80 -22.02
C GLY A 201 -0.51 16.83 -21.31
N GLU A 202 0.06 15.88 -22.05
CA GLU A 202 0.90 14.79 -21.51
C GLU A 202 2.06 15.31 -20.64
N GLU A 203 2.70 16.41 -21.04
CA GLU A 203 3.82 17.03 -20.30
C GLU A 203 3.42 17.56 -18.92
N SER A 204 2.11 17.76 -18.67
CA SER A 204 1.59 18.21 -17.37
C SER A 204 1.25 17.07 -16.42
N MET A 205 1.49 15.81 -16.80
CA MET A 205 1.18 14.65 -15.96
C MET A 205 1.94 14.67 -14.63
N LYS A 206 3.20 15.14 -14.63
CA LYS A 206 3.97 15.31 -13.38
C LYS A 206 3.32 16.30 -12.42
N VAL A 207 2.88 17.46 -12.92
CA VAL A 207 2.18 18.47 -12.10
C VAL A 207 0.86 17.93 -11.56
N LEU A 208 0.13 17.17 -12.38
CA LEU A 208 -1.08 16.49 -11.92
C LEU A 208 -0.76 15.46 -10.83
N LEU A 209 0.31 14.68 -11.00
CA LEU A 209 0.76 13.70 -10.01
C LEU A 209 1.11 14.40 -8.69
N ASP A 210 1.86 15.51 -8.71
CA ASP A 210 2.18 16.32 -7.53
C ASP A 210 0.91 16.77 -6.78
N LEU A 211 -0.10 17.26 -7.52
CA LEU A 211 -1.40 17.62 -6.95
C LEU A 211 -2.12 16.41 -6.30
N LEU A 212 -2.07 15.23 -6.94
CA LEU A 212 -2.64 14.00 -6.38
C LEU A 212 -1.89 13.55 -5.11
N LEU A 213 -0.56 13.66 -5.10
CA LEU A 213 0.26 13.33 -3.93
C LEU A 213 -0.03 14.29 -2.77
N ALA A 214 -0.18 15.59 -3.04
CA ALA A 214 -0.58 16.58 -2.04
C ALA A 214 -1.97 16.29 -1.45
N LEU A 215 -2.94 15.86 -2.26
CA LEU A 215 -4.25 15.43 -1.74
C LEU A 215 -4.17 14.18 -0.87
N LEU A 216 -3.27 13.24 -1.21
CA LEU A 216 -3.06 12.01 -0.45
C LEU A 216 -2.23 12.20 0.82
N SER A 217 -1.40 13.25 0.93
CA SER A 217 -0.65 13.55 2.15
C SER A 217 -1.58 14.08 3.26
N GLN A 218 -2.67 14.76 2.89
CA GLN A 218 -3.66 15.26 3.84
C GLN A 218 -4.35 14.12 4.63
N PRO A 219 -4.69 14.31 5.92
CA PRO A 219 -5.27 13.25 6.76
C PRO A 219 -6.71 12.88 6.39
N LEU A 220 -7.36 13.68 5.53
CA LEU A 220 -8.76 13.56 5.13
C LEU A 220 -8.99 12.32 4.23
N ARG A 221 -9.71 11.32 4.77
CA ARG A 221 -9.89 10.01 4.12
C ARG A 221 -10.64 10.08 2.78
N TYR A 222 -11.56 11.03 2.63
CA TYR A 222 -12.41 11.16 1.45
C TYR A 222 -11.68 11.64 0.17
N HIS A 223 -10.42 12.08 0.27
CA HIS A 223 -9.62 12.35 -0.93
C HIS A 223 -9.21 11.07 -1.66
N ARG A 224 -9.04 9.97 -0.93
CA ARG A 224 -8.35 8.77 -1.42
C ARG A 224 -9.00 8.20 -2.67
N LYS A 225 -10.31 7.92 -2.66
CA LYS A 225 -10.97 7.29 -3.81
C LYS A 225 -11.03 8.19 -5.03
N VAL A 226 -11.15 9.51 -4.83
CA VAL A 226 -11.11 10.50 -5.92
C VAL A 226 -9.72 10.52 -6.55
N THR A 227 -8.66 10.59 -5.74
CA THR A 227 -7.28 10.52 -6.25
C THR A 227 -7.02 9.20 -6.97
N TYR A 228 -7.47 8.08 -6.41
CA TYR A 228 -7.32 6.76 -7.03
C TYR A 228 -8.10 6.65 -8.33
N TYR A 229 -9.30 7.25 -8.42
CA TYR A 229 -10.05 7.36 -9.65
C TYR A 229 -9.23 8.09 -10.72
N VAL A 230 -8.71 9.28 -10.40
CA VAL A 230 -7.93 10.06 -11.36
C VAL A 230 -6.69 9.31 -11.81
N PHE A 231 -5.91 8.77 -10.86
CA PHE A 231 -4.67 8.05 -11.17
C PHE A 231 -4.93 6.82 -12.06
N VAL A 232 -5.96 6.01 -11.74
CA VAL A 232 -6.27 4.78 -12.50
C VAL A 232 -6.72 5.08 -13.92
N GLN A 233 -7.44 6.19 -14.16
CA GLN A 233 -7.83 6.60 -15.52
C GLN A 233 -6.64 7.09 -16.36
N LEU A 234 -5.46 7.29 -15.76
CA LEU A 234 -4.27 7.84 -16.43
C LEU A 234 -3.12 6.85 -16.51
N LEU A 235 -3.35 5.59 -16.17
CA LEU A 235 -2.31 4.54 -16.16
C LEU A 235 -1.71 4.28 -17.54
N GLU A 236 -2.45 4.54 -18.62
CA GLU A 236 -1.94 4.47 -20.00
C GLU A 236 -0.85 5.52 -20.30
N CYS A 237 -0.86 6.64 -19.56
CA CYS A 237 0.09 7.76 -19.70
C CYS A 237 1.21 7.71 -18.66
N VAL A 238 1.21 6.73 -17.74
CA VAL A 238 2.27 6.59 -16.73
C VAL A 238 3.53 6.06 -17.39
N ASN A 239 4.67 6.67 -17.08
CA ASN A 239 5.99 6.33 -17.60
C ASN A 239 6.97 6.11 -16.43
N ASP A 240 8.22 5.81 -16.75
CA ASP A 240 9.25 5.52 -15.75
C ASP A 240 9.47 6.69 -14.79
N GLU A 241 9.51 7.93 -15.28
CA GLU A 241 9.69 9.14 -14.45
C GLU A 241 8.56 9.32 -13.43
N HIS A 242 7.32 9.05 -13.83
CA HIS A 242 6.15 9.13 -12.95
C HIS A 242 6.23 8.08 -11.83
N THR A 243 6.63 6.84 -12.15
CA THR A 243 6.78 5.79 -11.12
C THR A 243 7.99 6.03 -10.21
N ALA A 244 9.09 6.53 -10.78
CA ALA A 244 10.28 6.92 -10.02
C ALA A 244 9.94 8.02 -9.03
N HIS A 245 9.17 9.03 -9.44
CA HIS A 245 8.73 10.11 -8.56
C HIS A 245 7.95 9.59 -7.34
N ILE A 246 6.99 8.67 -7.52
CA ILE A 246 6.25 8.05 -6.39
C ILE A 246 7.18 7.27 -5.46
N ILE A 247 8.15 6.53 -6.03
CA ILE A 247 9.12 5.74 -5.26
C ILE A 247 10.10 6.64 -4.51
N GLU A 248 10.55 7.74 -5.11
CA GLU A 248 11.37 8.76 -4.46
C GLU A 248 10.64 9.37 -3.26
N THR A 249 9.36 9.73 -3.41
CA THR A 249 8.53 10.20 -2.29
C THR A 249 8.41 9.16 -1.17
N LEU A 250 8.32 7.87 -1.51
CA LEU A 250 8.32 6.78 -0.52
C LEU A 250 9.65 6.66 0.26
N MET A 251 10.77 7.12 -0.32
CA MET A 251 12.09 7.11 0.29
C MET A 251 12.41 8.34 1.15
N MET A 252 11.58 9.39 1.09
CA MET A 252 11.75 10.61 1.89
C MET A 252 11.62 10.34 3.39
N SER A 253 12.24 11.19 4.21
CA SER A 253 12.16 11.09 5.66
C SER A 253 10.77 11.48 6.19
N ASP A 254 10.44 11.05 7.41
CA ASP A 254 9.14 11.36 8.03
C ASP A 254 8.87 12.86 8.16
N GLY A 255 9.90 13.66 8.43
CA GLY A 255 9.77 15.12 8.55
C GLY A 255 9.59 15.81 7.19
N GLU A 256 10.15 15.25 6.12
CA GLU A 256 9.93 15.78 4.76
C GLU A 256 8.53 15.48 4.21
N LEU A 257 7.85 14.45 4.73
CA LEU A 257 6.53 14.04 4.28
C LEU A 257 5.37 14.71 5.01
N VAL A 258 5.64 15.33 6.16
CA VAL A 258 4.62 15.98 6.99
C VAL A 258 5.05 17.43 7.16
N ASP A 259 4.40 18.34 6.45
CA ASP A 259 4.65 19.77 6.57
C ASP A 259 4.48 20.22 8.03
N GLU A 260 5.52 20.82 8.61
CA GLU A 260 5.56 21.25 10.02
C GLU A 260 4.61 22.44 10.33
N ASN A 261 3.98 23.03 9.31
CA ASN A 261 3.22 24.28 9.43
C ASN A 261 1.73 24.12 9.83
N ASP A 262 1.19 22.89 9.91
CA ASP A 262 -0.19 22.64 10.36
C ASP A 262 -0.29 22.29 11.86
N SER A 263 0.81 22.42 12.61
CA SER A 263 0.92 21.95 14.00
C SER A 263 0.65 23.01 15.08
N ASP A 264 0.07 24.17 14.75
CA ASP A 264 -0.37 25.12 15.78
C ASP A 264 -1.91 25.18 15.85
N GLU A 265 -2.42 24.62 16.95
CA GLU A 265 -3.72 24.91 17.59
C GLU A 265 -5.01 24.13 17.25
N ASN A 266 -5.02 23.02 16.50
CA ASN A 266 -6.27 22.21 16.48
C ASN A 266 -6.12 20.72 16.19
N SER A 267 -5.79 19.93 17.21
CA SER A 267 -5.95 18.46 17.14
C SER A 267 -6.40 17.91 18.49
N SER A 268 -7.70 17.91 18.73
CA SER A 268 -8.31 17.06 19.75
C SER A 268 -8.20 15.59 19.34
N GLU A 269 -8.02 14.73 20.34
CA GLU A 269 -7.72 13.30 20.18
C GLU A 269 -8.75 12.57 19.33
N ILE A 270 -8.29 11.98 18.22
CA ILE A 270 -9.11 11.14 17.34
C ILE A 270 -9.29 9.76 18.00
N ARG A 271 -10.38 9.59 18.75
CA ARG A 271 -10.96 8.27 19.06
C ARG A 271 -11.94 7.88 17.94
N THR A 272 -11.46 7.23 16.88
CA THR A 272 -12.34 6.60 15.89
C THR A 272 -12.57 5.13 16.25
N ASN A 273 -13.61 4.87 17.03
CA ASN A 273 -14.32 3.60 16.97
C ASN A 273 -15.25 3.65 15.75
N THR A 274 -14.91 2.93 14.69
CA THR A 274 -15.86 2.65 13.61
C THR A 274 -15.57 1.26 13.09
N ASN A 275 -16.38 0.32 13.60
CA ASN A 275 -16.44 -1.07 13.21
C ASN A 275 -17.21 -1.13 11.88
N GLU A 276 -16.51 -1.16 10.74
CA GLU A 276 -17.14 -1.48 9.45
C GLU A 276 -16.69 -2.87 9.03
N GLN A 277 -17.58 -3.84 9.25
CA GLN A 277 -17.54 -5.16 8.66
C GLN A 277 -17.67 -5.06 7.14
N SER A 278 -16.69 -5.62 6.44
CA SER A 278 -16.82 -6.12 5.08
C SER A 278 -16.18 -7.51 5.07
N ASP A 279 -17.01 -8.54 5.00
CA ASP A 279 -16.60 -9.94 4.86
C ASP A 279 -15.77 -10.16 3.59
N GLU A 280 -14.52 -10.62 3.75
CA GLU A 280 -14.07 -11.98 3.37
C GLU A 280 -12.58 -12.21 3.78
N GLU A 281 -12.42 -13.13 4.74
CA GLU A 281 -11.25 -13.98 5.10
C GLU A 281 -10.07 -13.42 5.97
N PRO A 282 -9.43 -14.27 6.81
CA PRO A 282 -9.25 -13.97 8.22
C PRO A 282 -7.78 -13.75 8.60
N TYR A 283 -7.53 -12.73 9.43
CA TYR A 283 -6.36 -12.71 10.30
C TYR A 283 -6.83 -12.37 11.72
N SER A 284 -6.64 -13.36 12.60
CA SER A 284 -6.87 -13.28 14.02
C SER A 284 -5.94 -12.26 14.66
N GLU A 285 -6.47 -11.14 15.16
CA GLU A 285 -5.82 -10.36 16.21
C GLU A 285 -6.75 -10.30 17.42
N SER A 286 -6.43 -11.18 18.37
CA SER A 286 -6.77 -11.02 19.77
C SER A 286 -5.55 -10.39 20.44
N SER A 287 -5.62 -9.13 20.85
CA SER A 287 -4.94 -8.72 22.07
C SER A 287 -5.63 -7.51 22.69
N SER A 288 -5.92 -7.68 23.96
CA SER A 288 -6.59 -6.78 24.89
C SER A 288 -5.88 -5.43 25.04
N ASN A 289 -6.68 -4.35 25.02
CA ASN A 289 -6.30 -3.04 25.56
C ASN A 289 -6.00 -3.16 27.06
N ASP A 290 -4.80 -2.75 27.46
CA ASP A 290 -4.53 -2.25 28.80
C ASP A 290 -4.06 -0.79 28.64
N GLU A 291 -4.93 0.15 29.01
CA GLU A 291 -4.62 1.59 29.04
C GLU A 291 -3.74 1.88 30.25
N GLY A 292 -2.42 1.70 30.10
CA GLY A 292 -1.42 2.23 31.00
C GLY A 292 -0.77 3.48 30.39
N MET A 293 -0.89 4.63 31.05
CA MET A 293 -0.03 5.79 30.73
C MET A 293 1.44 5.36 30.76
N ASP A 294 2.16 5.59 29.67
CA ASP A 294 3.55 5.18 29.45
C ASP A 294 4.49 5.77 30.53
N LEU A 295 4.92 4.89 31.45
CA LEU A 295 5.79 5.17 32.59
C LEU A 295 7.13 5.82 32.16
N GLU A 296 7.56 5.65 30.90
CA GLU A 296 8.77 6.26 30.34
C GLU A 296 8.66 7.77 30.12
N THR A 297 7.47 8.32 29.87
CA THR A 297 7.29 9.76 29.63
C THR A 297 7.29 10.60 30.91
N LEU A 298 7.05 9.98 32.06
CA LEU A 298 7.09 10.62 33.39
C LEU A 298 8.50 10.62 34.00
N GLY A 299 9.38 9.70 33.57
CA GLY A 299 10.75 9.57 34.09
C GLY A 299 11.63 10.83 34.02
N PRO A 300 11.54 11.68 32.98
CA PRO A 300 12.24 12.97 32.93
C PRO A 300 11.65 14.03 33.87
N PHE A 301 10.33 14.02 34.08
CA PHE A 301 9.64 14.94 34.99
C PHE A 301 9.88 14.58 36.45
N GLU A 302 9.84 13.29 36.80
CA GLU A 302 10.16 12.81 38.14
C GLU A 302 11.63 13.07 38.50
N ARG A 303 12.55 12.90 37.53
CA ARG A 303 13.96 13.27 37.72
C ARG A 303 14.18 14.78 37.84
N ALA A 304 13.45 15.60 37.09
CA ALA A 304 13.53 17.07 37.18
C ALA A 304 12.92 17.60 38.48
N SER A 305 11.92 16.91 39.04
CA SER A 305 11.21 17.28 40.27
C SER A 305 11.85 16.74 41.57
N GLY A 306 13.00 16.07 41.47
CA GLY A 306 13.65 15.36 42.58
C GLY A 306 13.99 16.21 43.81
N ASN A 307 13.74 15.63 44.98
CA ASN A 307 14.08 16.04 46.36
C ASN A 307 13.38 17.24 47.03
N VAL A 308 12.70 18.13 46.32
CA VAL A 308 11.91 19.21 46.98
C VAL A 308 10.52 18.72 47.40
N ALA A 309 9.89 17.85 46.61
CA ALA A 309 8.56 17.30 46.93
C ALA A 309 8.59 16.22 48.03
N VAL A 310 9.70 15.49 48.16
CA VAL A 310 9.85 14.37 49.12
C VAL A 310 9.97 14.86 50.58
N LYS A 311 10.44 16.10 50.81
CA LYS A 311 10.50 16.69 52.16
C LYS A 311 9.12 16.97 52.79
N ARG A 312 8.04 17.04 52.00
CA ARG A 312 6.68 17.29 52.51
C ARG A 312 5.88 16.04 52.91
N ARG A 313 6.32 14.83 52.53
CA ARG A 313 5.55 13.60 52.80
C ARG A 313 5.95 12.82 54.05
N ASN A 314 7.07 13.18 54.71
CA ASN A 314 7.67 12.35 55.77
C ASN A 314 7.83 13.02 57.14
N ASN A 315 7.09 14.07 57.48
CA ASN A 315 7.09 14.62 58.85
C ASN A 315 5.66 14.66 59.41
N GLU A 316 5.32 13.62 60.16
CA GLU A 316 4.35 13.68 61.25
C GLU A 316 4.96 14.50 62.40
N TYR A 317 4.24 15.54 62.82
CA TYR A 317 4.34 16.32 64.08
C TYR A 317 5.73 16.72 64.59
N ASP A 318 6.16 17.95 64.25
CA ASP A 318 6.70 18.87 65.26
C ASP A 318 6.50 20.32 64.81
N GLU A 319 5.92 21.15 65.69
CA GLU A 319 5.71 22.58 65.48
C GLU A 319 7.02 23.34 65.71
N GLU A 320 7.85 23.51 64.68
CA GLU A 320 8.74 24.67 64.58
C GLU A 320 8.73 25.22 63.15
N GLU A 321 8.22 26.44 63.05
CA GLU A 321 8.19 27.31 61.89
C GLU A 321 9.63 27.54 61.38
N ASN A 322 10.02 26.81 60.33
CA ASN A 322 11.20 27.13 59.55
C ASN A 322 10.76 27.36 58.09
N ASP A 323 10.51 28.64 57.83
CA ASP A 323 10.27 29.24 56.52
C ASP A 323 11.49 28.95 55.63
N ALA A 324 11.45 27.79 54.95
CA ALA A 324 12.41 27.44 53.92
C ALA A 324 12.15 28.34 52.71
N SER A 325 12.64 29.59 52.82
CA SER A 325 12.78 30.51 51.69
C SER A 325 13.66 29.83 50.65
N VAL A 326 13.02 29.23 49.65
CA VAL A 326 13.68 28.73 48.46
C VAL A 326 14.40 29.91 47.85
N SER A 327 15.72 29.84 47.73
CA SER A 327 16.48 30.97 47.20
C SER A 327 16.11 31.21 45.72
N ASP A 328 16.09 32.46 45.26
CA ASP A 328 15.82 32.78 43.84
C ASP A 328 16.70 31.96 42.89
N ALA A 329 17.96 31.71 43.27
CA ALA A 329 18.89 30.89 42.50
C ALA A 329 18.44 29.42 42.36
N GLU A 330 17.84 28.84 43.40
CA GLU A 330 17.26 27.49 43.34
C GLU A 330 15.96 27.47 42.52
N MET A 331 15.17 28.54 42.58
CA MET A 331 13.97 28.70 41.76
C MET A 331 14.31 28.78 40.26
N PHE A 332 15.35 29.55 39.90
CA PHE A 332 15.85 29.61 38.52
C PHE A 332 16.41 28.28 38.03
N GLN A 333 17.12 27.53 38.89
CA GLN A 333 17.64 26.20 38.52
C GLN A 333 16.52 25.16 38.32
N LEU A 334 15.44 25.24 39.09
CA LEU A 334 14.27 24.39 38.89
C LEU A 334 13.56 24.72 37.57
N ASP A 335 13.39 26.01 37.26
CA ASP A 335 12.75 26.44 36.02
C ASP A 335 13.61 26.07 34.79
N GLU A 336 14.94 26.17 34.89
CA GLU A 336 15.86 25.73 33.84
C GLU A 336 15.82 24.21 33.60
N ARG A 337 15.72 23.40 34.67
CA ARG A 337 15.57 21.94 34.57
C ARG A 337 14.22 21.53 34.01
N LEU A 338 13.14 22.19 34.41
CA LEU A 338 11.81 21.98 33.85
C LEU A 338 11.77 22.38 32.38
N SER A 339 12.34 23.53 32.01
CA SER A 339 12.47 23.98 30.63
C SER A 339 13.27 22.98 29.78
N ALA A 340 14.37 22.42 30.30
CA ALA A 340 15.13 21.38 29.63
C ALA A 340 14.33 20.06 29.48
N ALA A 341 13.54 19.68 30.49
CA ALA A 341 12.62 18.54 30.40
C ALA A 341 11.53 18.77 29.33
N PHE A 342 10.90 19.96 29.30
CA PHE A 342 9.94 20.31 28.26
C PHE A 342 10.58 20.33 26.86
N LYS A 343 11.78 20.89 26.72
CA LYS A 343 12.55 20.92 25.46
C LYS A 343 12.96 19.52 24.97
N SER A 344 13.23 18.59 25.88
CA SER A 344 13.57 17.20 25.51
C SER A 344 12.35 16.34 25.16
N ILE A 345 11.18 16.67 25.71
CA ILE A 345 9.92 15.94 25.44
C ILE A 345 9.22 16.44 24.18
N ALA A 346 9.38 17.73 23.84
CA ALA A 346 8.84 18.32 22.62
C ALA A 346 9.23 17.54 21.33
N PRO A 347 10.51 17.20 21.06
CA PRO A 347 10.87 16.45 19.86
C PRO A 347 10.34 15.01 19.86
N VAL A 348 10.18 14.38 21.03
CA VAL A 348 9.61 13.03 21.15
C VAL A 348 8.11 13.04 20.85
N LYS A 349 7.36 14.02 21.37
CA LYS A 349 5.93 14.19 21.08
C LYS A 349 5.69 14.55 19.61
N LYS A 350 6.54 15.40 19.01
CA LYS A 350 6.51 15.72 17.57
C LYS A 350 6.75 14.47 16.72
N LYS A 351 7.81 13.69 17.00
CA LYS A 351 8.08 12.42 16.31
C LYS A 351 6.93 11.40 16.46
N LYS A 352 6.31 11.31 17.65
CA LYS A 352 5.14 10.43 17.90
C LYS A 352 3.91 10.79 17.03
N ARG A 353 3.75 12.05 16.59
CA ARG A 353 2.63 12.49 15.73
C ARG A 353 2.96 12.42 14.22
N ILE A 354 4.20 12.70 13.86
CA ILE A 354 4.66 12.74 12.46
C ILE A 354 4.73 11.33 11.86
N ALA A 355 5.28 10.36 12.59
CA ALA A 355 5.49 9.01 12.06
C ALA A 355 4.19 8.29 11.64
N PRO A 356 3.07 8.34 12.39
CA PRO A 356 1.81 7.75 11.94
C PRO A 356 1.23 8.40 10.68
N LEU A 357 1.34 9.72 10.54
CA LEU A 357 0.87 10.45 9.37
C LEU A 357 1.70 10.11 8.12
N ALA A 358 3.03 10.13 8.26
CA ALA A 358 3.95 9.73 7.20
C ALA A 358 3.72 8.27 6.79
N SER A 359 3.54 7.36 7.75
CA SER A 359 3.22 5.96 7.49
C SER A 359 1.90 5.79 6.73
N ALA A 360 0.84 6.49 7.16
CA ALA A 360 -0.45 6.48 6.49
C ALA A 360 -0.39 7.06 5.07
N PHE A 361 0.47 8.05 4.81
CA PHE A 361 0.71 8.59 3.47
C PHE A 361 1.45 7.57 2.60
N ARG A 362 2.56 6.99 3.07
CA ARG A 362 3.32 5.95 2.35
C ARG A 362 2.44 4.76 1.97
N LEU A 363 1.53 4.32 2.86
CA LEU A 363 0.59 3.24 2.52
C LEU A 363 -0.32 3.58 1.33
N ARG A 364 -0.72 4.85 1.17
CA ARG A 364 -1.53 5.32 0.03
C ARG A 364 -0.69 5.37 -1.25
N LEU A 365 0.58 5.76 -1.16
CA LEU A 365 1.50 5.74 -2.29
C LEU A 365 1.76 4.31 -2.78
N VAL A 366 1.90 3.37 -1.86
CA VAL A 366 2.02 1.94 -2.19
C VAL A 366 0.77 1.42 -2.91
N ASP A 367 -0.43 1.92 -2.57
CA ASP A 367 -1.64 1.57 -3.30
C ASP A 367 -1.61 2.09 -4.75
N LEU A 368 -1.05 3.30 -5.00
CA LEU A 368 -0.83 3.79 -6.38
C LEU A 368 0.08 2.85 -7.16
N LEU A 369 1.21 2.42 -6.57
CA LEU A 369 2.12 1.46 -7.20
C LEU A 369 1.45 0.10 -7.44
N LEU A 370 0.58 -0.34 -6.52
CA LEU A 370 -0.25 -1.54 -6.71
C LEU A 370 -1.16 -1.41 -7.94
N PHE A 371 -1.78 -0.24 -8.15
CA PHE A 371 -2.61 0.01 -9.32
C PHE A 371 -1.78 0.00 -10.61
N THR A 372 -0.60 0.63 -10.57
CA THR A 372 0.34 0.64 -11.70
C THR A 372 0.71 -0.77 -12.16
N ILE A 373 1.09 -1.65 -11.23
CA ILE A 373 1.48 -3.03 -11.59
C ILE A 373 0.28 -3.92 -11.94
N SER A 374 -0.91 -3.63 -11.39
CA SER A 374 -2.11 -4.46 -11.58
C SER A 374 -2.91 -4.10 -12.83
N SER A 375 -2.83 -2.87 -13.33
CA SER A 375 -3.64 -2.46 -14.48
C SER A 375 -3.11 -3.05 -15.79
N PRO A 376 -3.97 -3.60 -16.67
CA PRO A 376 -3.56 -3.99 -18.02
C PRO A 376 -3.15 -2.79 -18.89
N GLU A 377 -3.66 -1.59 -18.60
CA GLU A 377 -3.42 -0.37 -19.39
C GLU A 377 -2.02 0.22 -19.16
N THR A 378 -1.39 -0.07 -18.03
CA THR A 378 -0.01 0.39 -17.77
C THR A 378 0.98 -0.32 -18.69
N PRO A 379 1.88 0.43 -19.38
CA PRO A 379 2.91 -0.16 -20.23
C PRO A 379 3.75 -1.22 -19.50
N SER A 380 4.04 -2.34 -20.17
CA SER A 380 4.79 -3.45 -19.57
C SER A 380 6.22 -3.06 -19.19
N SER A 381 6.89 -2.22 -19.99
CA SER A 381 8.25 -1.72 -19.71
C SER A 381 8.30 -1.01 -18.35
N VAL A 382 7.35 -0.11 -18.09
CA VAL A 382 7.24 0.64 -16.83
C VAL A 382 7.13 -0.30 -15.63
N LYS A 383 6.30 -1.35 -15.72
CA LYS A 383 6.16 -2.34 -14.64
C LYS A 383 7.47 -3.06 -14.34
N ILE A 384 8.26 -3.36 -15.36
CA ILE A 384 9.55 -4.04 -15.18
C ILE A 384 10.61 -3.08 -14.62
N HIS A 385 10.65 -1.84 -15.12
CA HIS A 385 11.59 -0.84 -14.62
C HIS A 385 11.38 -0.51 -13.13
N MET A 386 10.19 -0.78 -12.57
CA MET A 386 9.92 -0.70 -11.13
C MET A 386 10.63 -1.78 -10.27
N ILE A 387 11.11 -2.89 -10.84
CA ILE A 387 11.72 -4.00 -10.06
C ILE A 387 12.91 -3.51 -9.23
N ILE A 388 13.86 -2.81 -9.86
CA ILE A 388 15.09 -2.37 -9.20
C ILE A 388 14.84 -1.25 -8.17
N PRO A 389 14.08 -0.18 -8.48
CA PRO A 389 13.71 0.83 -7.49
C PRO A 389 12.93 0.27 -6.29
N LEU A 390 12.00 -0.66 -6.51
CA LEU A 390 11.26 -1.30 -5.41
C LEU A 390 12.14 -2.21 -4.55
N LEU A 391 13.11 -2.89 -5.17
CA LEU A 391 14.09 -3.70 -4.44
C LEU A 391 14.98 -2.81 -3.55
N LYS A 392 15.44 -1.66 -4.07
CA LYS A 392 16.17 -0.63 -3.30
C LYS A 392 15.33 -0.11 -2.15
N LEU A 393 14.05 0.22 -2.40
CA LEU A 393 13.12 0.67 -1.38
C LEU A 393 12.92 -0.39 -0.28
N ALA A 394 12.69 -1.65 -0.64
CA ALA A 394 12.53 -2.75 0.32
C ALA A 394 13.81 -2.93 1.17
N LYS A 395 14.99 -2.88 0.54
CA LYS A 395 16.29 -2.97 1.23
C LYS A 395 16.48 -1.83 2.23
N LEU A 396 16.09 -0.60 1.87
CA LEU A 396 16.12 0.55 2.77
C LEU A 396 15.15 0.37 3.94
N GLN A 397 13.90 -0.02 3.66
CA GLN A 397 12.87 -0.21 4.67
C GLN A 397 13.24 -1.30 5.69
N LEU A 398 13.84 -2.41 5.23
CA LEU A 398 14.32 -3.48 6.12
C LEU A 398 15.43 -3.05 7.08
N LYS A 399 16.27 -2.06 6.69
CA LYS A 399 17.32 -1.53 7.57
C LYS A 399 16.75 -0.69 8.72
N HIS A 400 15.61 -0.04 8.50
CA HIS A 400 14.96 0.80 9.50
C HIS A 400 14.01 0.00 10.39
N GLU A 401 13.10 -0.77 9.79
CA GLU A 401 12.04 -1.46 10.52
C GLU A 401 11.56 -2.69 9.72
N ALA A 402 12.16 -3.85 10.00
CA ALA A 402 11.94 -5.08 9.23
C ALA A 402 10.48 -5.59 9.24
N GLU A 403 9.72 -5.31 10.31
CA GLU A 403 8.33 -5.76 10.45
C GLU A 403 7.28 -4.73 10.01
N SER A 404 7.74 -3.58 9.50
CA SER A 404 6.88 -2.47 9.06
C SER A 404 5.83 -2.95 8.03
N PRO A 405 4.55 -2.55 8.19
CA PRO A 405 3.50 -2.88 7.22
C PRO A 405 3.82 -2.35 5.82
N ILE A 406 4.56 -1.24 5.73
CA ILE A 406 5.01 -0.65 4.47
C ILE A 406 6.01 -1.58 3.78
N CYS A 407 7.01 -2.08 4.53
CA CYS A 407 7.98 -3.03 4.01
C CYS A 407 7.32 -4.31 3.48
N LYS A 408 6.37 -4.87 4.25
CA LYS A 408 5.59 -6.04 3.84
C LYS A 408 4.82 -5.79 2.54
N LYS A 409 4.19 -4.62 2.38
CA LYS A 409 3.52 -4.26 1.13
C LYS A 409 4.50 -4.05 -0.03
N THR A 410 5.65 -3.39 0.16
CA THR A 410 6.68 -3.23 -0.89
C THR A 410 7.16 -4.58 -1.41
N ILE A 411 7.46 -5.52 -0.50
CA ILE A 411 7.83 -6.89 -0.85
C ILE A 411 6.68 -7.62 -1.56
N SER A 412 5.43 -7.37 -1.18
CA SER A 412 4.26 -7.89 -1.89
C SER A 412 4.18 -7.39 -3.34
N LEU A 413 4.49 -6.11 -3.59
CA LEU A 413 4.56 -5.57 -4.97
C LEU A 413 5.61 -6.30 -5.82
N LEU A 414 6.82 -6.52 -5.28
CA LEU A 414 7.88 -7.30 -5.94
C LEU A 414 7.43 -8.74 -6.24
N ASN A 415 6.69 -9.35 -5.31
CA ASN A 415 6.12 -10.69 -5.48
C ASN A 415 5.00 -10.77 -6.50
N ILE A 416 4.26 -9.68 -6.73
CA ILE A 416 3.30 -9.56 -7.82
C ILE A 416 4.04 -9.43 -9.15
N LEU A 417 5.07 -8.57 -9.21
CA LEU A 417 5.92 -8.38 -10.39
C LEU A 417 6.53 -9.70 -10.87
N SER A 418 7.04 -10.54 -9.96
CA SER A 418 7.60 -11.86 -10.29
C SER A 418 6.60 -12.88 -10.84
N ARG A 419 5.30 -12.56 -10.84
CA ARG A 419 4.20 -13.41 -11.34
C ARG A 419 3.44 -12.79 -12.51
N LEU A 420 3.84 -11.60 -12.97
CA LEU A 420 3.21 -10.98 -14.13
C LEU A 420 3.33 -11.89 -15.35
N LYS A 421 2.33 -11.81 -16.21
CA LYS A 421 2.25 -12.59 -17.45
C LYS A 421 2.31 -11.62 -18.62
N LYS A 422 2.79 -12.08 -19.78
CA LYS A 422 2.74 -11.35 -21.07
C LYS A 422 3.63 -10.11 -21.12
N ILE A 423 4.92 -10.24 -20.80
CA ILE A 423 5.90 -9.15 -20.88
C ILE A 423 7.04 -9.54 -21.84
N TYR A 424 7.37 -8.67 -22.79
CA TYR A 424 8.45 -8.86 -23.75
C TYR A 424 9.48 -7.75 -23.57
N LEU A 425 10.74 -8.14 -23.39
CA LEU A 425 11.90 -7.25 -23.42
C LEU A 425 12.93 -7.80 -24.41
N VAL A 426 13.75 -6.92 -24.94
CA VAL A 426 14.90 -7.32 -25.76
C VAL A 426 16.03 -7.86 -24.88
N ASP A 427 16.90 -8.71 -25.44
CA ASP A 427 17.98 -9.36 -24.69
C ASP A 427 18.84 -8.35 -23.90
N GLU A 428 19.15 -7.19 -24.48
CA GLU A 428 19.94 -6.14 -23.82
C GLU A 428 19.29 -5.64 -22.52
N GLU A 429 17.97 -5.40 -22.54
CA GLU A 429 17.20 -4.99 -21.36
C GLU A 429 17.15 -6.10 -20.30
N VAL A 430 17.03 -7.37 -20.75
CA VAL A 430 17.06 -8.54 -19.85
C VAL A 430 18.39 -8.67 -19.14
N LEU A 431 19.49 -8.54 -19.88
CA LEU A 431 20.85 -8.62 -19.34
C LEU A 431 21.12 -7.48 -18.36
N ASN A 432 20.76 -6.25 -18.74
CA ASN A 432 20.88 -5.08 -17.88
C ASN A 432 20.07 -5.23 -16.58
N LEU A 433 18.83 -5.72 -16.68
CA LEU A 433 17.98 -5.97 -15.51
C LEU A 433 18.56 -7.06 -14.60
N LEU A 434 19.11 -8.15 -15.17
CA LEU A 434 19.77 -9.20 -14.41
C LEU A 434 21.00 -8.67 -13.67
N ASP A 435 21.85 -7.91 -14.34
CA ASP A 435 23.05 -7.33 -13.73
C ASP A 435 22.69 -6.36 -12.60
N GLN A 436 21.69 -5.51 -12.80
CA GLN A 436 21.17 -4.62 -11.75
C GLN A 436 20.57 -5.41 -10.58
N LEU A 437 19.82 -6.49 -10.85
CA LEU A 437 19.25 -7.35 -9.80
C LEU A 437 20.37 -8.00 -8.98
N VAL A 438 21.39 -8.55 -9.63
CA VAL A 438 22.56 -9.15 -8.96
C VAL A 438 23.24 -8.09 -8.10
N HIS A 439 23.51 -6.90 -8.65
CA HIS A 439 24.14 -5.81 -7.90
C HIS A 439 23.33 -5.40 -6.66
N GLU A 440 22.02 -5.20 -6.78
CA GLU A 440 21.19 -4.72 -5.67
C GLU A 440 20.98 -5.76 -4.55
N THR A 441 21.06 -7.05 -4.90
CA THR A 441 20.93 -8.15 -3.94
C THR A 441 22.20 -8.42 -3.13
N ILE A 442 23.34 -7.82 -3.49
CA ILE A 442 24.56 -7.91 -2.70
C ILE A 442 24.31 -7.41 -1.27
N GLY A 443 24.69 -8.23 -0.29
CA GLY A 443 24.55 -7.93 1.14
C GLY A 443 23.11 -8.03 1.67
N VAL A 444 22.17 -8.58 0.90
CA VAL A 444 20.83 -8.89 1.40
C VAL A 444 20.86 -10.21 2.17
N SER A 445 20.60 -10.15 3.47
CA SER A 445 20.54 -11.33 4.35
C SER A 445 19.12 -11.70 4.79
N ASN A 446 18.14 -10.80 4.58
CA ASN A 446 16.76 -11.05 4.95
C ASN A 446 16.17 -12.17 4.06
N PRO A 447 15.70 -13.30 4.64
CA PRO A 447 15.30 -14.47 3.85
C PRO A 447 14.09 -14.20 2.94
N ILE A 448 13.18 -13.29 3.35
CA ILE A 448 12.01 -12.92 2.55
C ILE A 448 12.45 -12.17 1.29
N LEU A 449 13.38 -11.22 1.44
CA LEU A 449 13.90 -10.45 0.31
C LEU A 449 14.80 -11.30 -0.59
N VAL A 450 15.61 -12.20 -0.04
CA VAL A 450 16.39 -13.19 -0.81
C VAL A 450 15.46 -14.06 -1.65
N SER A 451 14.41 -14.62 -1.06
CA SER A 451 13.43 -15.43 -1.79
C SER A 451 12.70 -14.64 -2.87
N THR A 452 12.35 -13.38 -2.58
CA THR A 452 11.73 -12.47 -3.55
C THR A 452 12.66 -12.16 -4.73
N ALA A 453 13.94 -11.90 -4.45
CA ALA A 453 14.95 -11.69 -5.48
C ALA A 453 15.19 -12.93 -6.34
N ALA A 454 15.20 -14.12 -5.75
CA ALA A 454 15.28 -15.38 -6.48
C ALA A 454 14.04 -15.60 -7.39
N ALA A 455 12.85 -15.25 -6.90
CA ALA A 455 11.63 -15.28 -7.70
C ALA A 455 11.69 -14.29 -8.88
N LEU A 456 12.25 -13.09 -8.68
CA LEU A 456 12.47 -12.10 -9.74
C LEU A 456 13.51 -12.59 -10.77
N SER A 457 14.64 -13.14 -10.32
CA SER A 457 15.65 -13.78 -11.19
C SER A 457 15.03 -14.89 -12.05
N SER A 458 14.20 -15.73 -11.43
CA SER A 458 13.46 -16.78 -12.15
C SER A 458 12.44 -16.21 -13.16
N PHE A 459 11.79 -15.11 -12.80
CA PHE A 459 10.80 -14.43 -13.63
C PHE A 459 11.45 -13.83 -14.89
N ILE A 460 12.65 -13.26 -14.77
CA ILE A 460 13.44 -12.75 -15.90
C ILE A 460 13.67 -13.86 -16.96
N VAL A 461 13.66 -15.13 -16.53
CA VAL A 461 13.94 -16.32 -17.36
C VAL A 461 12.68 -17.08 -17.78
N HIS A 462 11.48 -16.52 -17.64
CA HIS A 462 10.26 -17.34 -17.73
C HIS A 462 9.99 -17.99 -19.10
N PHE A 463 10.10 -19.34 -19.16
CA PHE A 463 9.86 -20.17 -20.35
C PHE A 463 8.40 -20.57 -20.61
N LYS A 464 8.00 -20.54 -21.89
CA LYS A 464 6.71 -21.03 -22.41
C LYS A 464 6.50 -22.53 -22.15
N LYS A 465 5.32 -22.90 -21.68
CA LYS A 465 4.75 -24.26 -21.79
C LYS A 465 3.96 -24.34 -23.10
N GLN A 466 4.45 -25.06 -24.10
CA GLN A 466 3.67 -25.36 -25.31
C GLN A 466 2.81 -26.60 -25.07
N ASN A 467 1.48 -26.44 -25.16
CA ASN A 467 0.61 -27.54 -25.57
C ASN A 467 0.47 -27.41 -27.09
N ILE A 468 0.91 -28.44 -27.80
CA ILE A 468 0.72 -28.59 -29.24
C ILE A 468 -0.73 -29.01 -29.43
N PHE A 469 -1.56 -28.22 -30.11
CA PHE A 469 -2.52 -28.65 -31.15
C PHE A 469 -3.32 -27.43 -31.67
N PHE A 470 -3.08 -27.11 -32.95
CA PHE A 470 -3.87 -26.28 -33.89
C PHE A 470 -4.10 -24.77 -33.63
N ASP A 471 -3.65 -23.99 -34.63
CA ASP A 471 -4.06 -22.65 -35.08
C ASP A 471 -4.72 -21.69 -34.08
N ILE A 472 -3.94 -20.67 -33.65
CA ILE A 472 -4.27 -19.23 -33.69
C ILE A 472 -3.10 -18.45 -33.07
N ILE A 473 -2.71 -17.39 -33.77
CA ILE A 473 -1.69 -16.39 -33.43
C ILE A 473 -2.00 -15.70 -32.08
N THR A 474 -1.19 -15.91 -31.03
CA THR A 474 -0.99 -14.98 -29.87
C THR A 474 0.19 -15.49 -28.97
N ILE A 475 1.42 -14.95 -29.03
CA ILE A 475 2.01 -13.77 -28.33
C ILE A 475 2.59 -14.01 -26.90
N PHE A 476 3.93 -13.85 -26.81
CA PHE A 476 4.89 -13.33 -25.78
C PHE A 476 5.13 -13.94 -24.37
N SER A 477 6.42 -14.19 -24.03
CA SER A 477 7.23 -13.47 -22.98
C SER A 477 8.73 -13.88 -22.95
N LEU A 478 9.58 -12.89 -22.67
CA LEU A 478 11.03 -12.77 -22.36
C LEU A 478 12.08 -13.77 -22.90
N GLY A 479 13.00 -13.27 -23.74
CA GLY A 479 14.29 -13.90 -24.07
C GLY A 479 14.22 -15.13 -24.97
N ILE A 480 13.07 -15.41 -25.60
CA ILE A 480 12.85 -16.64 -26.37
C ILE A 480 12.43 -16.31 -27.80
N THR A 481 13.13 -16.90 -28.77
CA THR A 481 12.81 -16.83 -30.22
C THR A 481 11.45 -17.47 -30.53
N PRO A 482 10.83 -17.21 -31.69
CA PRO A 482 9.52 -17.77 -32.08
C PRO A 482 9.40 -19.30 -31.92
N ASP A 483 10.53 -20.01 -31.94
CA ASP A 483 10.65 -21.47 -31.82
C ASP A 483 10.68 -22.01 -30.38
N GLY A 484 10.63 -21.15 -29.36
CA GLY A 484 10.64 -21.60 -27.95
C GLY A 484 12.05 -21.81 -27.37
N VAL A 485 13.09 -21.29 -28.02
CA VAL A 485 14.49 -21.38 -27.59
C VAL A 485 14.95 -20.07 -26.96
N CYS A 486 15.52 -20.15 -25.74
CA CYS A 486 16.19 -19.02 -25.07
C CYS A 486 17.27 -18.45 -25.97
N SER A 487 17.42 -17.15 -25.99
CA SER A 487 18.61 -16.54 -26.58
C SER A 487 19.84 -17.09 -25.86
N GLU A 488 20.84 -17.46 -26.66
CA GLU A 488 22.09 -18.00 -26.15
C GLU A 488 22.81 -16.96 -25.27
N SER A 489 22.62 -15.66 -25.54
CA SER A 489 23.17 -14.56 -24.73
C SER A 489 22.60 -14.57 -23.31
N VAL A 490 21.27 -14.61 -23.18
CA VAL A 490 20.55 -14.67 -21.90
C VAL A 490 20.90 -15.96 -21.17
N LEU A 491 20.88 -17.11 -21.86
CA LEU A 491 21.26 -18.39 -21.25
C LEU A 491 22.70 -18.35 -20.72
N SER A 492 23.62 -17.77 -21.48
CA SER A 492 25.02 -17.64 -21.09
C SER A 492 25.20 -16.69 -19.90
N ALA A 493 24.38 -15.64 -19.77
CA ALA A 493 24.43 -14.75 -18.62
C ALA A 493 24.00 -15.46 -17.32
N PHE A 494 22.94 -16.28 -17.36
CA PHE A 494 22.53 -17.07 -16.18
C PHE A 494 23.54 -18.17 -15.83
N VAL A 495 24.14 -18.80 -16.83
CA VAL A 495 25.26 -19.72 -16.61
C VAL A 495 26.45 -18.98 -16.00
N GLY A 496 26.80 -17.80 -16.51
CA GLY A 496 27.88 -16.96 -15.98
C GLY A 496 27.61 -16.51 -14.54
N LEU A 497 26.36 -16.20 -14.19
CA LEU A 497 25.95 -15.92 -12.81
C LEU A 497 26.18 -17.13 -11.89
N PHE A 498 25.80 -18.33 -12.33
CA PHE A 498 26.06 -19.57 -11.61
C PHE A 498 27.58 -19.81 -11.45
N GLU A 499 28.36 -19.66 -12.51
CA GLU A 499 29.82 -19.85 -12.46
C GLU A 499 30.51 -18.84 -11.54
N ARG A 500 30.06 -17.57 -11.53
CA ARG A 500 30.50 -16.56 -10.57
C ARG A 500 30.17 -16.99 -9.14
N PHE A 501 28.96 -17.49 -8.88
CA PHE A 501 28.59 -18.05 -7.58
C PHE A 501 29.49 -19.22 -7.16
N MET A 502 29.86 -20.10 -8.10
CA MET A 502 30.73 -21.24 -7.83
C MET A 502 32.16 -20.81 -7.46
N ASN A 503 32.68 -19.78 -8.13
CA ASN A 503 34.07 -19.33 -8.00
C ASN A 503 34.29 -18.18 -6.99
N GLN A 504 33.24 -17.52 -6.51
CA GLN A 504 33.38 -16.37 -5.60
C GLN A 504 34.12 -16.73 -4.29
N GLU A 505 34.89 -15.80 -3.72
CA GLU A 505 35.50 -15.98 -2.40
C GLU A 505 34.79 -15.14 -1.34
N ASP A 506 34.25 -13.99 -1.75
CA ASP A 506 33.59 -12.98 -0.94
C ASP A 506 32.20 -13.40 -0.43
N GLY A 507 31.55 -14.35 -1.09
CA GLY A 507 30.21 -14.82 -0.75
C GLY A 507 29.10 -13.81 -1.03
N LEU A 508 29.33 -12.84 -1.93
CA LEU A 508 28.36 -11.76 -2.21
C LEU A 508 27.13 -12.23 -2.99
N ILE A 509 27.27 -13.26 -3.82
CA ILE A 509 26.19 -13.84 -4.62
C ILE A 509 25.51 -14.94 -3.79
N GLY A 510 24.25 -14.72 -3.43
CA GLY A 510 23.43 -15.73 -2.75
C GLY A 510 23.10 -16.92 -3.65
N CYS A 511 23.09 -18.12 -3.07
CA CYS A 511 22.78 -19.37 -3.80
C CYS A 511 21.39 -19.32 -4.44
N ASP A 512 20.38 -18.86 -3.70
CA ASP A 512 18.99 -18.82 -4.13
C ASP A 512 18.82 -18.01 -5.41
N LEU A 513 19.55 -16.89 -5.53
CA LEU A 513 19.55 -16.05 -6.73
C LEU A 513 20.22 -16.77 -7.92
N ALA A 514 21.39 -17.37 -7.67
CA ALA A 514 22.23 -17.98 -8.69
C ALA A 514 21.59 -19.23 -9.33
N ILE A 515 20.82 -20.00 -8.55
CA ILE A 515 20.21 -21.25 -9.01
C ILE A 515 18.73 -21.10 -9.39
N ALA A 516 18.09 -19.98 -9.03
CA ALA A 516 16.64 -19.78 -9.14
C ALA A 516 16.09 -20.13 -10.53
N ALA A 517 16.70 -19.51 -11.56
CA ALA A 517 16.30 -19.69 -12.95
C ALA A 517 16.45 -21.14 -13.41
N ILE A 518 17.51 -21.83 -12.98
CA ILE A 518 17.78 -23.22 -13.36
C ILE A 518 16.75 -24.16 -12.72
N ILE A 519 16.42 -23.94 -11.45
CA ILE A 519 15.42 -24.74 -10.73
C ILE A 519 14.02 -24.52 -11.32
N ARG A 520 13.66 -23.27 -11.59
CA ARG A 520 12.35 -22.88 -12.13
C ARG A 520 12.18 -23.35 -13.58
N HIS A 521 13.24 -23.29 -14.39
CA HIS A 521 13.21 -23.50 -15.82
C HIS A 521 14.25 -24.51 -16.33
N PRO A 522 14.27 -25.75 -15.80
CA PRO A 522 15.35 -26.71 -16.05
C PRO A 522 15.50 -27.13 -17.51
N TYR A 523 14.42 -27.11 -18.30
CA TYR A 523 14.43 -27.48 -19.73
C TYR A 523 15.40 -26.64 -20.56
N ALA A 524 15.56 -25.36 -20.21
CA ALA A 524 16.41 -24.43 -20.92
C ALA A 524 17.90 -24.72 -20.76
N PHE A 525 18.25 -25.31 -19.62
CA PHE A 525 19.64 -25.54 -19.22
C PHE A 525 20.10 -26.97 -19.55
N VAL A 526 19.28 -27.79 -20.22
CA VAL A 526 19.65 -29.16 -20.60
C VAL A 526 20.89 -29.17 -21.51
N SER A 527 21.01 -28.24 -22.45
CA SER A 527 22.20 -28.11 -23.31
C SER A 527 23.46 -27.70 -22.53
N LYS A 528 23.30 -27.13 -21.34
CA LYS A 528 24.37 -26.68 -20.45
C LYS A 528 24.64 -27.64 -19.30
N SER A 529 24.02 -28.83 -19.30
CA SER A 529 24.13 -29.82 -18.23
C SER A 529 25.56 -30.17 -17.83
N ASN A 530 26.50 -30.18 -18.78
CA ASN A 530 27.91 -30.48 -18.53
C ASN A 530 28.58 -29.51 -17.54
N ILE A 531 28.16 -28.24 -17.51
CA ILE A 531 28.69 -27.23 -16.58
C ILE A 531 28.32 -27.62 -15.15
N PHE A 532 27.06 -27.98 -14.93
CA PHE A 532 26.57 -28.41 -13.61
C PHE A 532 27.20 -29.72 -13.17
N VAL A 533 27.38 -30.70 -14.08
CA VAL A 533 28.10 -31.95 -13.78
C VAL A 533 29.52 -31.68 -13.28
N LYS A 534 30.28 -30.85 -13.99
CA LYS A 534 31.66 -30.51 -13.58
C LYS A 534 31.67 -29.81 -12.22
N ALA A 535 30.76 -28.86 -12.01
CA ALA A 535 30.65 -28.14 -10.74
C ALA A 535 30.28 -29.05 -9.56
N SER A 536 29.42 -30.05 -9.76
CA SER A 536 28.99 -31.00 -8.72
C SER A 536 30.10 -31.88 -8.16
N PHE A 537 31.10 -32.22 -8.99
CA PHE A 537 32.19 -33.14 -8.64
C PHE A 537 33.56 -32.45 -8.60
N ASN A 538 33.60 -31.12 -8.52
CA ASN A 538 34.85 -30.39 -8.42
C ASN A 538 35.32 -30.32 -6.96
N ASP A 539 36.45 -30.97 -6.65
CA ASP A 539 37.00 -31.02 -5.30
C ASP A 539 37.45 -29.66 -4.77
N ASP A 540 37.78 -28.71 -5.65
CA ASP A 540 38.16 -27.34 -5.28
C ASP A 540 36.98 -26.53 -4.71
N PHE A 541 35.74 -26.95 -4.98
CA PHE A 541 34.56 -26.26 -4.49
C PHE A 541 34.12 -26.75 -3.11
N ARG A 542 33.68 -25.80 -2.28
CA ARG A 542 33.09 -26.05 -0.96
C ARG A 542 31.89 -27.00 -1.09
N VAL A 543 31.70 -27.87 -0.09
CA VAL A 543 30.63 -28.89 -0.06
C VAL A 543 29.25 -28.27 -0.35
N PHE A 544 28.93 -27.14 0.29
CA PHE A 544 27.69 -26.42 0.05
C PHE A 544 27.45 -26.10 -1.44
N ARG A 545 28.46 -25.56 -2.14
CA ARG A 545 28.33 -25.20 -3.57
C ARG A 545 28.20 -26.42 -4.47
N LYS A 546 28.92 -27.51 -4.14
CA LYS A 546 28.74 -28.81 -4.81
C LYS A 546 27.31 -29.32 -4.68
N THR A 547 26.72 -29.19 -3.49
CA THR A 547 25.33 -29.57 -3.23
C THR A 547 24.35 -28.74 -4.08
N GLU A 548 24.55 -27.42 -4.17
CA GLU A 548 23.70 -26.57 -5.04
C GLU A 548 23.85 -26.89 -6.53
N ALA A 549 25.07 -27.19 -6.99
CA ALA A 549 25.31 -27.66 -8.35
C ALA A 549 24.62 -29.01 -8.62
N LEU A 550 24.67 -29.94 -7.66
CA LEU A 550 23.96 -31.23 -7.72
C LEU A 550 22.45 -31.04 -7.74
N LEU A 551 21.91 -30.08 -6.99
CA LEU A 551 20.49 -29.74 -7.00
C LEU A 551 20.05 -29.25 -8.39
N CYS A 552 20.82 -28.34 -8.99
CA CYS A 552 20.61 -27.89 -10.37
C CYS A 552 20.60 -29.06 -11.36
N LEU A 553 21.64 -29.90 -11.31
CA LEU A 553 21.78 -31.06 -12.17
C LEU A 553 20.62 -32.05 -11.99
N SER A 554 20.23 -32.34 -10.75
CA SER A 554 19.11 -33.25 -10.45
C SER A 554 17.78 -32.74 -11.02
N THR A 555 17.57 -31.42 -11.00
CA THR A 555 16.38 -30.79 -11.54
C THR A 555 16.36 -30.88 -13.07
N ILE A 556 17.51 -30.63 -13.73
CA ILE A 556 17.67 -30.77 -15.18
C ILE A 556 17.45 -32.21 -15.63
N LEU A 557 17.93 -33.20 -14.87
CA LEU A 557 17.81 -34.62 -15.19
C LEU A 557 16.50 -35.26 -14.71
N ASN A 558 15.56 -34.45 -14.19
CA ASN A 558 14.27 -34.95 -13.77
C ASN A 558 13.54 -35.64 -14.94
N LYS A 559 12.90 -36.78 -14.68
CA LYS A 559 12.16 -37.55 -15.70
C LYS A 559 11.15 -36.71 -16.48
N ASN A 560 10.50 -35.73 -15.85
CA ASN A 560 9.55 -34.84 -16.52
C ASN A 560 10.24 -33.87 -17.48
N VAL A 561 11.50 -33.51 -17.21
CA VAL A 561 12.34 -32.68 -18.08
C VAL A 561 12.83 -33.49 -19.27
N LEU A 562 13.43 -34.66 -19.00
CA LEU A 562 14.01 -35.53 -20.02
C LEU A 562 12.98 -36.13 -20.98
N ARG A 563 11.69 -36.17 -20.61
CA ARG A 563 10.59 -36.52 -21.52
C ARG A 563 10.38 -35.50 -22.64
N LYS A 564 10.82 -34.25 -22.45
CA LYS A 564 10.61 -33.16 -23.41
C LYS A 564 11.88 -32.77 -24.15
N VAL A 565 13.03 -32.87 -23.50
CA VAL A 565 14.32 -32.48 -24.07
C VAL A 565 15.33 -33.60 -23.79
N SER A 566 16.00 -34.09 -24.82
CA SER A 566 17.02 -35.13 -24.67
C SER A 566 18.32 -34.54 -24.14
N VAL A 567 18.91 -35.21 -23.14
CA VAL A 567 20.28 -34.92 -22.68
C VAL A 567 21.30 -35.62 -23.56
N GLU A 568 22.47 -35.00 -23.75
CA GLU A 568 23.56 -35.61 -24.50
C GLU A 568 24.09 -36.88 -23.83
N LYS A 569 24.35 -37.93 -24.63
CA LYS A 569 24.91 -39.20 -24.12
C LYS A 569 26.25 -39.01 -23.41
N ALA A 570 27.05 -38.03 -23.81
CA ALA A 570 28.33 -37.71 -23.19
C ALA A 570 28.16 -37.27 -21.73
N VAL A 571 27.14 -36.46 -21.44
CA VAL A 571 26.80 -36.01 -20.09
C VAL A 571 26.40 -37.18 -19.21
N VAL A 572 25.55 -38.08 -19.72
CA VAL A 572 25.12 -39.29 -18.97
C VAL A 572 26.32 -40.18 -18.64
N LYS A 573 27.22 -40.41 -19.60
CA LYS A 573 28.46 -41.17 -19.37
C LYS A 573 29.36 -40.48 -18.33
N CYS A 574 29.47 -39.16 -18.40
CA CYS A 574 30.27 -38.38 -17.46
C CYS A 574 29.73 -38.49 -16.03
N ILE A 575 28.42 -38.38 -15.84
CA ILE A 575 27.76 -38.56 -14.53
C ILE A 575 28.01 -39.97 -13.99
N ALA A 576 27.82 -41.01 -14.81
CA ALA A 576 28.03 -42.39 -14.39
C ALA A 576 29.48 -42.64 -13.94
N LYS A 577 30.45 -42.09 -14.69
CA LYS A 577 31.87 -42.17 -14.36
C LYS A 577 32.17 -41.47 -13.02
N LEU A 578 31.84 -40.19 -12.90
CA LEU A 578 32.15 -39.38 -11.71
C LEU A 578 31.43 -39.92 -10.46
N SER A 579 30.18 -40.37 -10.58
CA SER A 579 29.45 -40.99 -9.46
C SER A 579 30.09 -42.30 -9.02
N SER A 580 30.53 -43.15 -9.97
CA SER A 580 31.22 -44.40 -9.65
C SER A 580 32.55 -44.15 -8.95
N GLU A 581 33.31 -43.16 -9.41
CA GLU A 581 34.58 -42.74 -8.78
C GLU A 581 34.34 -42.23 -7.36
N TYR A 582 33.35 -41.35 -7.18
CA TYR A 582 32.99 -40.81 -5.87
C TYR A 582 32.55 -41.90 -4.88
N ILE A 583 31.67 -42.82 -5.31
CA ILE A 583 31.20 -43.94 -4.47
C ILE A 583 32.37 -44.87 -4.13
N SER A 584 33.21 -45.22 -5.11
CA SER A 584 34.37 -46.08 -4.87
C SER A 584 35.32 -45.44 -3.86
N ALA A 585 35.63 -44.16 -3.99
CA ALA A 585 36.46 -43.42 -3.03
C ALA A 585 35.83 -43.42 -1.63
N SER A 586 34.52 -43.16 -1.55
CA SER A 586 33.78 -43.14 -0.29
C SER A 586 33.75 -44.50 0.42
N VAL A 587 33.65 -45.59 -0.34
CA VAL A 587 33.67 -46.96 0.19
C VAL A 587 35.08 -47.38 0.61
N SER A 588 36.12 -46.93 -0.10
CA SER A 588 37.52 -47.24 0.23
C SER A 588 38.06 -46.46 1.44
N GLN A 589 37.47 -45.32 1.78
CA GLN A 589 37.88 -44.48 2.93
C GLN A 589 36.68 -44.01 3.78
N PRO A 590 35.98 -44.93 4.46
CA PRO A 590 34.73 -44.62 5.16
C PRO A 590 34.88 -43.57 6.28
N ASN A 591 36.07 -43.45 6.88
CA ASN A 591 36.33 -42.53 7.99
C ASN A 591 36.62 -41.08 7.55
N MET A 592 36.96 -40.82 6.27
CA MET A 592 37.25 -39.47 5.77
C MET A 592 35.99 -38.76 5.24
N VAL A 593 34.95 -39.51 4.87
CA VAL A 593 33.70 -38.94 4.34
C VAL A 593 32.85 -38.31 5.46
N CYS A 594 32.95 -38.80 6.70
CA CYS A 594 32.19 -38.30 7.85
C CYS A 594 32.71 -36.97 8.44
N ASP A 595 33.99 -36.61 8.26
CA ASP A 595 34.55 -35.36 8.80
C ASP A 595 34.02 -34.09 8.11
N SER A 596 33.39 -34.23 6.95
CA SER A 596 32.70 -33.12 6.27
C SER A 596 31.40 -32.67 6.97
N ARG A 597 30.93 -33.38 8.00
CA ARG A 597 29.78 -32.97 8.84
C ARG A 597 30.17 -32.19 10.11
N THR A 598 31.46 -32.07 10.43
CA THR A 598 31.92 -31.50 11.72
C THR A 598 32.38 -30.03 11.61
N THR A 599 32.20 -29.39 10.46
CA THR A 599 32.42 -27.94 10.29
C THR A 599 31.12 -27.23 9.92
N ILE A 600 30.06 -27.52 10.67
CA ILE A 600 28.85 -26.70 10.77
C ILE A 600 28.76 -26.22 12.22
N CYS A 601 29.43 -25.11 12.49
CA CYS A 601 29.09 -24.13 13.52
C CYS A 601 29.27 -22.76 12.89
#